data_AF-A0A1Z5KXV3-F1
#
_entry.id   AF-A0A1Z5KXV3-F1
#
_cell.length_a   1.000
_cell.length_b   1.000
_cell.length_c   1.000
_cell.angle_alpha   90.00
_cell.angle_beta   90.00
_cell.angle_gamma   90.00
#
_symmetry.space_group_name_H-M   'P 1'
#
loop_
_entity.id
_entity.type
_entity.pdbx_description
1 polymer ?
#
loop_
_entity_poly.entity_id
_entity_poly.type
_entity_poly.pdbx_seq_one_letter_code
_entity_poly.pdbx_strand_id
1 'polypeptide(L)'
;MVSETPQLYKEVIEPYLANQQFSLQWVYNILEHKKEAERILFEDPDPDRGFVLLPDMKWDTKQLENLHVLAVSHRHGIRSIRDLRREHLPLLRNIRDKVHATLKEKFGIGPHKLRAYLHYQPSYYHLHVHFSELSYDAPGIQAERAHLVDRVISNIEL
;
A
#
# COMPACT_ATOMS: atom_id res chain seq x y z
N MET A 1 -13.75 -17.58 -9.15
CA MET A 1 -12.39 -17.11 -8.79
C MET A 1 -11.45 -17.46 -9.94
N VAL A 2 -10.52 -16.58 -10.30
CA VAL A 2 -9.53 -16.82 -11.37
C VAL A 2 -8.20 -17.16 -10.72
N SER A 3 -7.48 -18.16 -11.25
CA SER A 3 -6.13 -18.49 -10.82
C SER A 3 -5.13 -18.02 -11.87
N GLU A 4 -4.42 -16.93 -11.58
CA GLU A 4 -3.47 -16.32 -12.49
C GLU A 4 -2.06 -16.92 -12.31
N THR A 5 -1.61 -17.69 -13.31
CA THR A 5 -0.25 -18.23 -13.35
C THR A 5 0.77 -17.17 -13.79
N PRO A 6 2.08 -17.38 -13.58
CA PRO A 6 3.11 -16.50 -14.13
C PRO A 6 3.02 -16.32 -15.66
N GLN A 7 2.64 -17.38 -16.38
CA GLN A 7 2.43 -17.35 -17.83
C GLN A 7 1.23 -16.45 -18.19
N LEU A 8 0.08 -16.65 -17.53
CA LEU A 8 -1.11 -15.81 -17.75
C LEU A 8 -0.85 -14.34 -17.42
N TYR A 9 -0.09 -14.05 -16.35
CA TYR A 9 0.30 -12.68 -16.04
C TYR A 9 1.08 -12.05 -17.20
N LYS A 10 2.11 -12.74 -17.71
CA LYS A 10 2.96 -12.24 -18.80
C LYS A 10 2.25 -12.13 -20.15
N GLU A 11 1.38 -13.09 -20.47
CA GLU A 11 0.77 -13.18 -21.79
C GLU A 11 -0.53 -12.38 -21.91
N VAL A 12 -1.24 -12.16 -20.79
CA VAL A 12 -2.56 -11.53 -20.80
C VAL A 12 -2.57 -10.24 -20.00
N ILE A 13 -2.17 -10.31 -18.73
CA ILE A 13 -2.35 -9.20 -17.78
C ILE A 13 -1.38 -8.07 -18.06
N GLU A 14 -0.08 -8.37 -18.17
CA GLU A 14 0.96 -7.37 -18.42
C GLU A 14 0.73 -6.61 -19.75
N PRO A 15 0.41 -7.26 -20.88
CA PRO A 15 0.03 -6.56 -22.11
C PRO A 15 -1.24 -5.72 -21.94
N TYR A 16 -2.24 -6.21 -21.20
CA TYR A 16 -3.44 -5.43 -20.88
C TYR A 16 -3.09 -4.16 -20.10
N LEU A 17 -2.24 -4.26 -19.07
CA LEU A 17 -1.81 -3.10 -18.28
C LEU A 17 -0.99 -2.10 -19.10
N ALA A 18 -0.13 -2.57 -20.00
CA ALA A 18 0.65 -1.70 -20.88
C ALA A 18 -0.23 -0.92 -21.87
N ASN A 19 -1.34 -1.52 -22.33
CA ASN A 19 -2.27 -0.91 -23.27
C ASN A 19 -3.33 -0.01 -22.60
N GLN A 20 -3.50 -0.11 -21.28
CA GLN A 20 -4.46 0.71 -20.53
C GLN A 20 -3.80 2.00 -20.01
N GLN A 21 -4.44 3.15 -20.27
CA GLN A 21 -4.03 4.43 -19.71
C GLN A 21 -4.73 4.69 -18.37
N PHE A 22 -4.35 3.94 -17.33
CA PHE A 22 -4.78 4.27 -15.97
C PHE A 22 -4.10 5.58 -15.54
N SER A 23 -4.88 6.64 -15.33
CA SER A 23 -4.32 7.90 -14.84
C SER A 23 -3.89 7.77 -13.38
N LEU A 24 -2.58 7.89 -13.15
CA LEU A 24 -1.97 7.98 -11.82
C LEU A 24 -1.78 9.43 -11.36
N GLN A 25 -2.33 10.41 -12.09
CA GLN A 25 -2.08 11.83 -11.81
C GLN A 25 -2.47 12.23 -10.39
N TRP A 26 -3.54 11.64 -9.84
CA TRP A 26 -3.96 11.92 -8.47
C TRP A 26 -2.94 11.41 -7.44
N VAL A 27 -2.28 10.27 -7.71
CA VAL A 27 -1.18 9.74 -6.87
C VAL A 27 -0.01 10.71 -6.91
N TYR A 28 0.38 11.14 -8.10
CA TYR A 28 1.50 12.08 -8.27
C TYR A 28 1.20 13.44 -7.65
N ASN A 29 -0.04 13.91 -7.70
CA ASN A 29 -0.42 15.14 -7.03
C ASN A 29 -0.26 15.04 -5.50
N ILE A 30 -0.42 13.86 -4.89
CA ILE A 30 -0.13 13.64 -3.47
C ILE A 30 1.37 13.65 -3.23
N LEU A 31 2.13 12.87 -4.01
CA LEU A 31 3.58 12.74 -3.87
C LEU A 31 4.35 14.05 -4.14
N GLU A 32 3.79 14.94 -4.96
CA GLU A 32 4.33 16.27 -5.28
C GLU A 32 3.70 17.39 -4.43
N HIS A 33 2.93 17.04 -3.39
CA HIS A 33 2.24 17.97 -2.47
C HIS A 33 1.32 18.99 -3.15
N LYS A 34 0.84 18.69 -4.37
CA LYS A 34 -0.13 19.52 -5.11
C LYS A 34 -1.55 19.35 -4.57
N LYS A 35 -1.86 18.21 -3.94
CA LYS A 35 -3.16 17.86 -3.35
C LYS A 35 -2.99 17.02 -2.08
N GLU A 36 -3.95 17.13 -1.16
CA GLU A 36 -4.04 16.38 0.12
C GLU A 36 -2.82 16.54 1.05
N ALA A 37 -1.96 17.54 0.82
CA ALA A 37 -0.72 17.73 1.59
C ALA A 37 -1.00 17.95 3.08
N GLU A 38 -2.10 18.62 3.41
CA GLU A 38 -2.56 18.88 4.77
C GLU A 38 -3.03 17.61 5.52
N ARG A 39 -3.27 16.52 4.81
CA ARG A 39 -3.72 15.24 5.38
C ARG A 39 -2.59 14.25 5.62
N ILE A 40 -1.37 14.59 5.19
CA ILE A 40 -0.21 13.73 5.37
C ILE A 40 0.07 13.56 6.86
N LEU A 41 0.07 12.31 7.32
CA LEU A 41 0.39 11.94 8.70
C LEU A 41 1.90 11.84 8.89
N PHE A 42 2.60 11.28 7.90
CA PHE A 42 4.04 11.07 7.91
C PHE A 42 4.55 10.99 6.47
N GLU A 43 5.80 11.41 6.27
CA GLU A 43 6.49 11.26 5.00
C GLU A 43 7.96 10.92 5.27
N ASP A 44 8.45 9.91 4.56
CA ASP A 44 9.87 9.67 4.39
C ASP A 44 10.20 10.06 2.94
N PRO A 45 10.97 11.13 2.70
CA PRO A 45 11.16 11.69 1.36
C PRO A 45 12.20 10.94 0.51
N ASP A 46 12.77 9.82 1.00
CA ASP A 46 13.70 9.03 0.21
C ASP A 46 13.04 8.53 -1.09
N PRO A 47 13.63 8.78 -2.28
CA PRO A 47 12.97 8.48 -3.55
C PRO A 47 12.81 6.97 -3.83
N ASP A 48 13.62 6.12 -3.20
CA ASP A 48 13.65 4.67 -3.46
C ASP A 48 12.99 3.85 -2.35
N ARG A 49 13.04 4.35 -1.12
CA ARG A 49 12.67 3.65 0.12
C ARG A 49 11.62 4.40 0.94
N GLY A 50 11.36 5.65 0.57
CA GLY A 50 10.41 6.52 1.22
C GLY A 50 8.98 6.37 0.70
N PHE A 51 8.07 7.01 1.40
CA PHE A 51 6.63 6.97 1.14
C PHE A 51 5.89 8.11 1.85
N VAL A 52 4.69 8.41 1.37
CA VAL A 52 3.71 9.28 2.04
C VAL A 52 2.67 8.43 2.74
N LEU A 53 2.38 8.74 4.01
CA LEU A 53 1.29 8.15 4.81
C LEU A 53 0.13 9.14 4.92
N LEU A 54 -1.07 8.71 4.54
CA LEU A 54 -2.28 9.54 4.63
C LEU A 54 -3.51 8.69 4.98
N PRO A 55 -4.57 9.29 5.58
CA PRO A 55 -5.85 8.63 5.77
C PRO A 55 -6.44 8.15 4.46
N ASP A 56 -7.10 6.98 4.47
CA ASP A 56 -7.99 6.60 3.37
C ASP A 56 -9.10 7.67 3.21
N MET A 57 -9.60 7.85 1.99
CA MET A 57 -10.64 8.83 1.70
C MET A 57 -11.89 8.67 2.57
N LYS A 58 -12.18 7.45 3.05
CA LYS A 58 -13.35 7.14 3.86
C LYS A 58 -13.14 7.36 5.36
N TRP A 59 -11.90 7.57 5.81
CA TRP A 59 -11.59 7.75 7.23
C TRP A 59 -11.43 9.23 7.57
N ASP A 60 -12.22 9.70 8.54
CA ASP A 60 -12.30 11.10 8.96
C ASP A 60 -11.34 11.47 10.10
N THR A 61 -10.46 10.54 10.47
CA THR A 61 -9.48 10.61 11.56
C THR A 61 -10.05 10.80 12.97
N LYS A 62 -11.36 10.59 13.17
CA LYS A 62 -12.02 10.75 14.48
C LYS A 62 -12.22 9.43 15.21
N GLN A 63 -12.82 8.46 14.54
CA GLN A 63 -13.12 7.14 15.13
C GLN A 63 -11.96 6.19 14.87
N LEU A 64 -11.45 5.53 15.90
CA LEU A 64 -10.32 4.62 15.75
C LEU A 64 -10.77 3.24 15.27
N GLU A 65 -12.03 2.90 15.53
CA GLU A 65 -12.68 1.64 15.17
C GLU A 65 -12.77 1.43 13.65
N ASN A 66 -12.74 2.51 12.87
CA ASN A 66 -12.69 2.48 11.41
C ASN A 66 -11.37 3.06 10.87
N LEU A 67 -10.30 3.07 11.67
CA LEU A 67 -9.00 3.57 11.22
C LEU A 67 -8.57 2.84 9.95
N HIS A 68 -8.28 3.63 8.92
CA HIS A 68 -7.76 3.15 7.65
C HIS A 68 -6.83 4.21 7.06
N VAL A 69 -5.57 3.84 6.85
CA VAL A 69 -4.55 4.69 6.23
C VAL A 69 -3.89 3.96 5.06
N LEU A 70 -3.30 4.75 4.16
CA LEU A 70 -2.57 4.30 2.99
C LEU A 70 -1.13 4.79 3.09
N ALA A 71 -0.17 3.91 2.82
CA ALA A 71 1.21 4.27 2.54
C ALA A 71 1.48 4.17 1.04
N VAL A 72 1.85 5.26 0.39
CA VAL A 72 2.09 5.37 -1.05
C VAL A 72 3.58 5.60 -1.29
N SER A 73 4.27 4.69 -2.00
CA SER A 73 5.72 4.80 -2.18
C SER A 73 6.10 5.99 -3.06
N HIS A 74 7.23 6.65 -2.79
CA HIS A 74 7.80 7.62 -3.74
C HIS A 74 8.33 6.92 -4.99
N ARG A 75 8.90 5.70 -4.84
CA ARG A 75 9.46 4.95 -5.96
C ARG A 75 8.38 4.66 -7.01
N HIS A 76 8.61 5.14 -8.23
CA HIS A 76 7.78 4.87 -9.39
C HIS A 76 8.09 3.49 -9.99
N GLY A 77 7.17 2.99 -10.83
CA GLY A 77 7.39 1.78 -11.63
C GLY A 77 7.11 0.46 -10.92
N ILE A 78 6.75 0.48 -9.63
CA ILE A 78 6.25 -0.71 -8.92
C ILE A 78 4.72 -0.72 -9.03
N ARG A 79 4.17 -1.52 -9.94
CA ARG A 79 2.74 -1.49 -10.28
C ARG A 79 1.88 -2.28 -9.30
N SER A 80 2.42 -3.38 -8.78
CA SER A 80 1.70 -4.29 -7.87
C SER A 80 2.67 -5.25 -7.16
N ILE A 81 2.14 -6.21 -6.40
CA ILE A 81 2.92 -7.29 -5.79
C ILE A 81 3.74 -8.11 -6.81
N ARG A 82 3.34 -8.13 -8.10
CA ARG A 82 4.06 -8.83 -9.18
C ARG A 82 5.42 -8.22 -9.50
N ASP A 83 5.62 -6.94 -9.21
CA ASP A 83 6.89 -6.22 -9.45
C ASP A 83 7.83 -6.25 -8.24
N LEU A 84 7.36 -6.72 -7.07
CA LEU A 84 8.19 -6.78 -5.86
C LEU A 84 9.32 -7.81 -6.00
N ARG A 85 10.50 -7.45 -5.50
CA ARG A 85 11.77 -8.17 -5.64
C ARG A 85 12.60 -7.91 -4.37
N ARG A 86 13.71 -8.64 -4.22
CA ARG A 86 14.63 -8.47 -3.07
C ARG A 86 15.10 -7.03 -2.86
N GLU A 87 15.33 -6.28 -3.94
CA GLU A 87 15.72 -4.86 -3.87
C GLU A 87 14.66 -3.95 -3.20
N HIS A 88 13.40 -4.39 -3.15
CA HIS A 88 12.28 -3.64 -2.58
C HIS A 88 12.06 -3.95 -1.09
N LEU A 89 12.79 -4.91 -0.50
CA LEU A 89 12.68 -5.22 0.92
C LEU A 89 12.95 -4.01 1.84
N PRO A 90 13.94 -3.13 1.59
CA PRO A 90 14.13 -1.92 2.40
C PRO A 90 12.90 -1.01 2.40
N LEU A 91 12.25 -0.79 1.24
CA LEU A 91 11.02 -0.01 1.12
C LEU A 91 9.88 -0.64 1.93
N LEU A 92 9.63 -1.94 1.76
CA LEU A 92 8.53 -2.63 2.45
C LEU A 92 8.69 -2.61 3.98
N ARG A 93 9.92 -2.84 4.47
CA ARG A 93 10.23 -2.76 5.91
C ARG A 93 10.09 -1.33 6.41
N ASN A 94 10.57 -0.33 5.65
CA ASN A 94 10.43 1.07 6.02
C ASN A 94 8.96 1.46 6.17
N ILE A 95 8.11 1.12 5.19
CA ILE A 95 6.66 1.33 5.26
C ILE A 95 6.08 0.68 6.53
N ARG A 96 6.32 -0.62 6.74
CA ARG A 96 5.78 -1.34 7.91
C ARG A 96 6.19 -0.68 9.22
N ASP A 97 7.47 -0.42 9.40
CA ASP A 97 8.02 0.01 10.68
C ASP A 97 7.66 1.48 10.99
N LYS A 98 7.73 2.36 9.98
CA LYS A 98 7.40 3.78 10.14
C LYS A 98 5.90 4.04 10.28
N VAL A 99 5.05 3.28 9.57
CA VAL A 99 3.59 3.41 9.76
C VAL A 99 3.20 2.95 11.16
N HIS A 100 3.72 1.81 11.63
CA HIS A 100 3.48 1.35 13.00
C HIS A 100 3.93 2.37 14.06
N ALA A 101 5.12 2.96 13.90
CA ALA A 101 5.61 4.00 14.79
C ALA A 101 4.69 5.23 14.78
N THR A 102 4.31 5.70 13.58
CA THR A 102 3.47 6.88 13.40
C THR A 102 2.08 6.69 14.01
N LEU A 103 1.43 5.54 13.76
CA LEU A 103 0.09 5.27 14.29
C LEU A 103 0.08 5.09 15.81
N LYS A 104 1.16 4.52 16.37
CA LYS A 104 1.34 4.44 17.82
C LYS A 104 1.52 5.82 18.44
N GLU A 105 2.33 6.68 17.83
CA GLU A 105 2.59 8.04 18.32
C GLU A 105 1.34 8.93 18.25
N LYS A 106 0.65 8.95 17.11
CA LYS A 106 -0.46 9.88 16.86
C LYS A 106 -1.81 9.41 17.42
N PHE A 107 -2.04 8.09 17.43
CA PHE A 107 -3.36 7.52 17.75
C PHE A 107 -3.32 6.49 18.88
N GLY A 108 -2.14 6.19 19.46
CA GLY A 108 -2.00 5.19 20.52
C GLY A 108 -2.27 3.75 20.07
N ILE A 109 -2.36 3.48 18.77
CA ILE A 109 -2.63 2.14 18.23
C ILE A 109 -1.32 1.41 17.95
N GLY A 110 -1.12 0.29 18.63
CA GLY A 110 0.04 -0.56 18.41
C GLY A 110 -0.13 -1.53 17.23
N PRO A 111 0.99 -2.12 16.75
CA PRO A 111 0.99 -3.07 15.63
C PRO A 111 0.01 -4.26 15.80
N HIS A 112 -0.17 -4.73 17.03
CA HIS A 112 -1.05 -5.87 17.35
C HIS A 112 -2.55 -5.62 17.09
N LYS A 113 -2.94 -4.35 16.88
CA LYS A 113 -4.31 -3.94 16.52
C LYS A 113 -4.44 -3.53 15.06
N LEU A 114 -3.39 -3.73 14.26
CA LEU A 114 -3.36 -3.29 12.87
C LEU A 114 -3.26 -4.49 11.93
N ARG A 115 -4.00 -4.41 10.83
CA ARG A 115 -3.84 -5.26 9.66
C ARG A 115 -3.09 -4.46 8.59
N ALA A 116 -1.89 -4.91 8.22
CA ALA A 116 -1.09 -4.32 7.14
C ALA A 116 -1.11 -5.22 5.89
N TYR A 117 -1.57 -4.72 4.74
CA TYR A 117 -1.82 -5.55 3.56
C TYR A 117 -1.72 -4.80 2.22
N LEU A 118 -1.43 -5.54 1.16
CA LEU A 118 -1.50 -5.09 -0.23
C LEU A 118 -2.67 -5.76 -0.95
N HIS A 119 -3.27 -5.07 -1.92
CA HIS A 119 -4.29 -5.67 -2.78
C HIS A 119 -3.68 -6.34 -4.02
N TYR A 120 -4.27 -7.47 -4.43
CA TYR A 120 -4.11 -8.02 -5.77
C TYR A 120 -5.45 -8.53 -6.34
N GLN A 121 -5.96 -8.03 -7.47
CA GLN A 121 -5.46 -6.87 -8.22
C GLN A 121 -5.64 -5.56 -7.42
N PRO A 122 -4.70 -4.60 -7.51
CA PRO A 122 -4.83 -3.31 -6.85
C PRO A 122 -5.88 -2.43 -7.56
N SER A 123 -6.41 -1.43 -6.86
CA SER A 123 -7.35 -0.47 -7.46
C SER A 123 -6.67 0.50 -8.43
N TYR A 124 -5.35 0.68 -8.30
CA TYR A 124 -4.49 1.48 -9.17
C TYR A 124 -3.07 0.93 -9.15
N TYR A 125 -2.34 1.08 -10.26
CA TYR A 125 -1.06 0.41 -10.48
C TYR A 125 0.15 1.26 -10.08
N HIS A 126 0.16 1.67 -8.82
CA HIS A 126 1.30 2.29 -8.12
C HIS A 126 1.35 1.70 -6.72
N LEU A 127 2.51 1.23 -6.26
CA LEU A 127 2.61 0.50 -4.99
C LEU A 127 2.05 1.32 -3.82
N HIS A 128 1.07 0.73 -3.16
CA HIS A 128 0.48 1.24 -1.94
C HIS A 128 0.19 0.12 -0.96
N VAL A 129 0.26 0.44 0.31
CA VAL A 129 0.02 -0.50 1.42
C VAL A 129 -1.10 0.05 2.28
N HIS A 130 -2.09 -0.79 2.56
CA HIS A 130 -3.19 -0.48 3.45
C HIS A 130 -2.82 -0.85 4.88
N PHE A 131 -3.19 0.01 5.82
CA PHE A 131 -3.21 -0.29 7.25
C PHE A 131 -4.60 0.01 7.80
N SER A 132 -5.27 -1.00 8.34
CA SER A 132 -6.59 -0.82 8.97
C SER A 132 -6.55 -1.31 10.42
N GLU A 133 -7.43 -0.78 11.27
CA GLU A 133 -7.73 -1.41 12.56
C GLU A 133 -8.17 -2.87 12.33
N LEU A 134 -7.79 -3.77 13.23
CA LEU A 134 -7.96 -5.21 13.04
C LEU A 134 -9.43 -5.65 13.06
N SER A 135 -10.25 -5.04 13.91
CA SER A 135 -11.70 -5.26 14.02
C SER A 135 -12.50 -4.54 12.93
N TYR A 136 -11.90 -3.58 12.23
CA TYR A 136 -12.53 -2.94 11.09
C TYR A 136 -12.67 -3.92 9.91
N ASP A 137 -13.91 -4.14 9.47
CA ASP A 137 -14.26 -4.86 8.24
C ASP A 137 -14.08 -3.95 7.02
N ALA A 138 -12.82 -3.57 6.75
CA ALA A 138 -12.48 -2.71 5.62
C ALA A 138 -12.74 -3.44 4.29
N PRO A 139 -13.25 -2.77 3.24
CA PRO A 139 -13.41 -3.40 1.94
C PRO A 139 -12.08 -3.93 1.38
N GLY A 140 -12.05 -5.18 0.94
CA GLY A 140 -10.87 -5.78 0.28
C GLY A 140 -9.89 -6.49 1.21
N ILE A 141 -10.21 -6.68 2.49
CA ILE A 141 -9.38 -7.42 3.47
C ILE A 141 -9.45 -8.95 3.30
N GLN A 142 -10.34 -9.43 2.44
CA GLN A 142 -10.62 -10.85 2.27
C GLN A 142 -9.46 -11.56 1.52
N ALA A 143 -9.33 -12.86 1.74
CA ALA A 143 -8.16 -13.65 1.33
C ALA A 143 -7.95 -13.72 -0.19
N GLU A 144 -8.99 -13.49 -0.98
CA GLU A 144 -8.93 -13.43 -2.43
C GLU A 144 -8.26 -12.16 -2.97
N ARG A 145 -8.03 -11.15 -2.11
CA ARG A 145 -7.48 -9.86 -2.52
C ARG A 145 -6.35 -9.36 -1.64
N ALA A 146 -6.44 -9.52 -0.31
CA ALA A 146 -5.46 -8.98 0.63
C ALA A 146 -4.28 -9.92 0.82
N HIS A 147 -3.07 -9.36 0.68
CA HIS A 147 -1.80 -10.02 0.94
C HIS A 147 -1.10 -9.31 2.10
N LEU A 148 -0.95 -9.98 3.24
CA LEU A 148 -0.30 -9.40 4.42
C LEU A 148 1.16 -8.99 4.11
N VAL A 149 1.55 -7.79 4.51
CA VAL A 149 2.88 -7.22 4.23
C VAL A 149 4.00 -8.14 4.74
N ASP A 150 3.88 -8.64 5.98
CA ASP A 150 4.89 -9.53 6.55
C ASP A 150 5.01 -10.85 5.79
N ARG A 151 3.91 -11.38 5.22
CA ARG A 151 3.95 -12.58 4.38
C ARG A 151 4.63 -12.29 3.03
N VAL A 152 4.36 -11.13 2.44
CA VAL A 152 5.02 -10.70 1.20
C VAL A 152 6.53 -10.53 1.40
N ILE A 153 6.93 -9.87 2.49
CA ILE A 153 8.34 -9.73 2.88
C ILE A 153 8.99 -11.10 3.05
N SER A 154 8.39 -11.97 3.87
CA SER A 154 8.92 -13.32 4.13
C SER A 154 9.07 -14.13 2.84
N ASN A 155 8.08 -14.08 1.93
CA ASN A 155 8.13 -14.80 0.66
C ASN A 155 9.26 -14.34 -0.26
N ILE A 156 9.67 -13.05 -0.20
CA ILE A 156 10.77 -12.51 -1.01
C ILE A 156 12.14 -12.88 -0.41
N GLU A 157 12.20 -13.08 0.90
CA GLU A 157 13.44 -13.43 1.61
C GLU A 157 13.87 -14.89 1.36
N LEU A 158 12.90 -15.81 1.28
CA LEU A 158 13.10 -17.22 0.93
C LEU A 158 13.80 -17.40 -0.43
#